data_AF-A0A392QG69-F1
#
_entry.id   AF-A0A392QG69-F1
#
_cell.length_a   1.000
_cell.length_b   1.000
_cell.length_c   1.000
_cell.angle_alpha   90.00
_cell.angle_beta   90.00
_cell.angle_gamma   90.00
#
_symmetry.space_group_name_H-M   'P 1'
#
loop_
_entity.id
_entity.type
_entity.pdbx_description
1 polymer ?
#
loop_
_entity_poly.entity_id
_entity_poly.type
_entity_poly.pdbx_seq_one_letter_code
_entity_poly.pdbx_strand_id
1 'polypeptide(L)'
;TIRNHTERRNLNFFSCGTGNPMDDCWRCDKRWAFRRKRLADCAIGFGRNAIGGRDGRYYVVTDPKDDDPVNPRPGTLRHAVIQDRPLWIVFKRDMVITLKQELIMNSFKTIDGRGANVHIAFGACITIQFITNVIIHGVHIHDCKPTGNAMVR
;
A
#
# COMPACT_ATOMS: atom_id res chain seq x y z
N THR A 1 32.05 -2.94 31.35
CA THR A 1 32.60 -3.54 30.10
C THR A 1 32.43 -2.54 28.99
N ILE A 2 33.53 -2.08 28.39
CA ILE A 2 33.54 -1.05 27.34
C ILE A 2 32.92 -1.66 26.07
N ARG A 3 31.81 -1.10 25.58
CA ARG A 3 31.22 -1.52 24.29
C ARG A 3 32.07 -0.95 23.16
N ASN A 4 32.60 -1.83 22.33
CA ASN A 4 33.40 -1.47 21.17
C ASN A 4 32.50 -0.80 20.12
N HIS A 5 32.62 0.51 19.92
CA HIS A 5 31.77 1.25 18.97
C HIS A 5 32.07 0.92 17.50
N THR A 6 33.16 0.20 17.23
CA THR A 6 33.57 -0.31 15.91
C THR A 6 33.11 -1.74 15.64
N GLU A 7 32.46 -2.42 16.60
CA GLU A 7 31.75 -3.67 16.30
C GLU A 7 30.62 -3.34 15.33
N ARG A 8 30.83 -3.66 14.05
CA ARG A 8 29.72 -3.72 13.08
C ARG A 8 28.70 -4.67 13.68
N ARG A 9 27.52 -4.15 14.04
CA ARG A 9 26.39 -4.98 14.47
C ARG A 9 26.27 -6.12 13.47
N ASN A 10 26.25 -7.35 13.97
CA ASN A 10 26.08 -8.54 13.14
C ASN A 10 24.64 -8.53 12.59
N LEU A 11 24.43 -7.78 11.50
CA LEU A 11 23.15 -7.61 10.79
C LEU A 11 22.77 -8.84 9.97
N ASN A 12 23.47 -9.98 10.15
CA ASN A 12 23.19 -11.27 9.50
C ASN A 12 21.85 -11.90 9.93
N PHE A 13 20.90 -11.13 10.48
CA PHE A 13 19.63 -11.64 10.98
C PHE A 13 18.57 -11.88 9.89
N PHE A 14 18.81 -11.48 8.63
CA PHE A 14 17.88 -11.73 7.52
C PHE A 14 18.60 -11.87 6.18
N SER A 15 19.13 -13.04 5.83
CA SER A 15 19.59 -13.29 4.45
C SER A 15 18.95 -14.54 3.88
N CYS A 16 17.83 -14.36 3.17
CA CYS A 16 17.50 -15.21 2.01
C CYS A 16 18.03 -14.58 0.70
N GLY A 17 18.88 -13.55 0.81
CA GLY A 17 19.92 -13.31 -0.19
C GLY A 17 19.85 -12.03 -1.03
N THR A 18 19.07 -10.99 -0.67
CA THR A 18 19.14 -9.71 -1.41
C THR A 18 19.99 -8.64 -0.72
N GLY A 19 20.13 -8.72 0.61
CA GLY A 19 20.90 -7.75 1.41
C GLY A 19 20.11 -6.48 1.77
N ASN A 20 18.83 -6.40 1.42
CA ASN A 20 17.94 -5.32 1.83
C ASN A 20 17.08 -5.77 3.03
N PRO A 21 17.28 -5.22 4.24
CA PRO A 21 16.59 -5.68 5.44
C PRO A 21 15.05 -5.59 5.41
N MET A 22 14.47 -4.64 4.67
CA MET A 22 13.01 -4.54 4.54
C MET A 22 12.46 -5.69 3.72
N ASP A 23 13.09 -5.95 2.57
CA ASP A 23 12.68 -7.04 1.68
C ASP A 23 12.94 -8.38 2.32
N ASP A 24 14.10 -8.57 2.93
CA ASP A 24 14.46 -9.82 3.58
C ASP A 24 13.50 -10.13 4.77
N CYS A 25 12.92 -9.13 5.43
CA CYS A 25 11.92 -9.36 6.49
C CYS A 25 10.64 -10.09 6.03
N TRP A 26 10.16 -9.85 4.81
CA TRP A 26 8.92 -10.46 4.31
C TRP A 26 9.11 -11.40 3.10
N ARG A 27 10.07 -11.14 2.20
CA ARG A 27 10.32 -11.97 1.01
C ARG A 27 10.95 -13.31 1.34
N CYS A 28 11.73 -13.39 2.42
CA CYS A 28 12.31 -14.65 2.90
C CYS A 28 11.26 -15.65 3.37
N ASP A 29 10.04 -15.17 3.64
CA ASP A 29 8.93 -16.00 4.04
C ASP A 29 8.34 -16.73 2.82
N LYS A 30 8.65 -18.02 2.66
CA LYS A 30 8.06 -18.87 1.60
C LYS A 30 6.52 -18.90 1.62
N ARG A 31 5.89 -18.53 2.74
CA ARG A 31 4.43 -18.43 2.93
C ARG A 31 3.94 -16.98 2.92
N TRP A 32 4.71 -16.02 2.39
CA TRP A 32 4.35 -14.60 2.36
C TRP A 32 2.94 -14.36 1.77
N ALA A 33 2.52 -15.16 0.77
CA ALA A 33 1.22 -15.03 0.14
C ALA A 33 0.07 -15.28 1.14
N PHE A 34 0.23 -16.26 2.05
CA PHE A 34 -0.71 -16.55 3.14
C PHE A 34 -0.53 -15.60 4.33
N ARG A 35 0.63 -14.93 4.44
CA ARG A 35 1.00 -13.99 5.51
C ARG A 35 1.21 -12.57 4.99
N ARG A 36 0.41 -12.14 4.01
CA ARG A 36 0.58 -10.85 3.29
C ARG A 36 0.80 -9.67 4.23
N LYS A 37 0.06 -9.64 5.33
CA LYS A 37 0.05 -8.57 6.33
C LYS A 37 1.36 -8.39 7.09
N ARG A 38 2.23 -9.42 7.13
CA ARG A 38 3.55 -9.36 7.76
C ARG A 38 4.44 -8.24 7.18
N LEU A 39 4.17 -7.81 5.95
CA LEU A 39 4.82 -6.65 5.33
C LEU A 39 4.75 -5.39 6.21
N ALA A 40 3.67 -5.20 6.97
CA ALA A 40 3.50 -4.02 7.83
C ALA A 40 4.51 -3.96 8.99
N ASP A 41 5.11 -5.10 9.37
CA ASP A 41 6.10 -5.16 10.45
C ASP A 41 7.55 -5.02 9.93
N CYS A 42 7.73 -4.83 8.62
CA CYS A 42 9.02 -4.84 7.94
C CYS A 42 9.57 -3.46 7.57
N ALA A 43 8.80 -2.38 7.82
CA ALA A 43 9.24 -1.03 7.53
C ALA A 43 10.38 -0.58 8.46
N ILE A 44 11.34 0.17 7.92
CA ILE A 44 12.45 0.76 8.68
C ILE A 44 12.47 2.29 8.52
N GLY A 45 13.30 2.99 9.31
CA GLY A 45 13.43 4.45 9.25
C GLY A 45 12.30 5.19 9.96
N PHE A 46 11.96 6.39 9.49
CA PHE A 46 10.92 7.24 10.10
C PHE A 46 9.51 6.66 9.92
N GLY A 47 9.26 5.95 8.81
CA GLY A 47 7.97 5.30 8.52
C GLY A 47 7.74 3.97 9.22
N ARG A 48 8.68 3.48 10.05
CA ARG A 48 8.64 2.13 10.65
C ARG A 48 7.40 1.80 11.48
N ASN A 49 6.68 2.82 11.97
CA ASN A 49 5.48 2.64 12.79
C ASN A 49 4.19 2.60 11.96
N ALA A 50 4.25 2.75 10.64
CA ALA A 50 3.06 2.69 9.79
C ALA A 50 2.54 1.25 9.71
N ILE A 51 1.42 0.97 10.40
CA ILE A 51 0.80 -0.37 10.40
C ILE A 51 -0.16 -0.59 9.21
N GLY A 52 -0.50 0.47 8.47
CA GLY A 52 -1.45 0.38 7.36
C GLY A 52 -2.80 -0.18 7.80
N GLY A 53 -3.36 -1.08 6.99
CA GLY A 53 -4.58 -1.82 7.27
C GLY A 53 -4.37 -3.21 7.88
N ARG A 54 -3.20 -3.47 8.51
CA ARG A 54 -2.82 -4.80 9.04
C ARG A 54 -3.92 -5.43 9.90
N ASP A 55 -4.53 -4.65 10.77
CA ASP A 55 -5.50 -5.13 11.75
C ASP A 55 -6.95 -5.11 11.20
N GLY A 56 -7.11 -4.74 9.93
CA GLY A 56 -8.39 -4.68 9.22
C GLY A 56 -8.76 -5.96 8.46
N ARG A 57 -9.89 -5.94 7.76
CA ARG A 57 -10.24 -7.03 6.83
C ARG A 57 -9.55 -6.84 5.48
N TYR A 58 -9.45 -7.92 4.71
CA TYR A 58 -9.12 -7.79 3.29
C TYR A 58 -10.25 -7.12 2.54
N TYR A 59 -9.90 -6.24 1.61
CA TYR A 59 -10.81 -5.71 0.60
C TYR A 59 -10.24 -6.06 -0.77
N VAL A 60 -11.01 -6.78 -1.59
CA VAL A 60 -10.57 -7.18 -2.93
C VAL A 60 -11.17 -6.23 -3.96
N VAL A 61 -10.31 -5.46 -4.62
CA VAL A 61 -10.70 -4.65 -5.78
C VAL A 61 -10.95 -5.59 -6.95
N THR A 62 -12.16 -5.48 -7.51
CA THR A 62 -12.65 -6.30 -8.62
C THR A 62 -13.05 -5.49 -9.84
N ASP A 63 -13.37 -4.20 -9.63
CA ASP A 63 -13.74 -3.24 -10.66
C ASP A 63 -12.69 -2.12 -10.71
N PRO A 64 -11.98 -1.92 -11.84
CA PRO A 64 -11.00 -0.85 -11.98
C PRO A 64 -11.62 0.52 -12.29
N LYS A 65 -12.94 0.60 -12.49
CA LYS A 65 -13.60 1.85 -12.86
C LYS A 65 -13.63 2.88 -11.72
N ASP A 66 -13.65 4.14 -12.11
CA ASP A 66 -13.78 5.30 -11.23
C ASP A 66 -14.91 6.22 -11.72
N ASP A 67 -16.09 5.64 -11.94
CA ASP A 67 -17.18 6.32 -12.66
C ASP A 67 -17.77 7.51 -11.88
N ASP A 68 -17.91 7.37 -10.56
CA ASP A 68 -18.48 8.36 -9.65
C ASP A 68 -17.52 8.61 -8.48
N PRO A 69 -16.77 9.74 -8.49
CA PRO A 69 -15.86 10.11 -7.40
C PRO A 69 -16.56 10.44 -6.08
N VAL A 70 -17.86 10.74 -6.08
CA VAL A 70 -18.64 11.14 -4.90
C VAL A 70 -19.27 9.91 -4.24
N ASN A 71 -19.82 9.00 -5.03
CA ASN A 71 -20.45 7.76 -4.57
C ASN A 71 -19.79 6.52 -5.18
N PRO A 72 -18.55 6.19 -4.78
CA PRO A 72 -17.83 5.08 -5.37
C PRO A 72 -18.50 3.75 -5.05
N ARG A 73 -18.56 2.86 -6.04
CA ARG A 73 -19.23 1.55 -5.90
C ARG A 73 -18.36 0.55 -5.13
N PRO A 74 -18.96 -0.32 -4.29
CA PRO A 74 -18.26 -1.47 -3.73
C PRO A 74 -17.57 -2.30 -4.82
N GLY A 75 -16.36 -2.78 -4.52
CA GLY A 75 -15.49 -3.46 -5.49
C GLY A 75 -14.50 -2.55 -6.20
N THR A 76 -14.64 -1.22 -6.14
CA THR A 76 -13.65 -0.26 -6.68
C THR A 76 -12.56 0.09 -5.66
N LEU A 77 -11.43 0.61 -6.15
CA LEU A 77 -10.35 1.13 -5.30
C LEU A 77 -10.81 2.36 -4.50
N ARG A 78 -11.52 3.31 -5.14
CA ARG A 78 -12.03 4.51 -4.45
C ARG A 78 -12.92 4.16 -3.28
N HIS A 79 -13.87 3.24 -3.46
CA HIS A 79 -14.72 2.80 -2.36
C HIS A 79 -13.90 2.17 -1.22
N ALA A 80 -12.84 1.42 -1.53
CA ALA A 80 -12.00 0.77 -0.53
C ALA A 80 -11.26 1.77 0.36
N VAL A 81 -10.68 2.81 -0.24
CA VAL A 81 -9.78 3.73 0.48
C VAL A 81 -10.51 4.74 1.36
N ILE A 82 -11.80 5.02 1.09
CA ILE A 82 -12.62 5.94 1.86
C ILE A 82 -13.35 5.29 3.04
N GLN A 83 -13.24 3.97 3.23
CA GLN A 83 -13.90 3.30 4.35
C GLN A 83 -13.29 3.76 5.68
N ASP A 84 -14.10 3.92 6.72
CA ASP A 84 -13.62 4.37 8.04
C ASP A 84 -12.79 3.30 8.76
N ARG A 85 -13.10 2.03 8.51
CA ARG A 85 -12.39 0.89 9.09
C ARG A 85 -11.01 0.65 8.46
N PRO A 86 -10.06 0.05 9.19
CA PRO A 86 -8.81 -0.41 8.61
C PRO A 86 -9.04 -1.44 7.50
N LEU A 87 -8.31 -1.35 6.39
CA LEU A 87 -8.43 -2.28 5.27
C LEU A 87 -7.09 -2.62 4.62
N TRP A 88 -6.88 -3.91 4.38
CA TRP A 88 -5.80 -4.42 3.53
C TRP A 88 -6.34 -4.66 2.12
N ILE A 89 -6.09 -3.72 1.23
CA ILE A 89 -6.65 -3.65 -0.12
C ILE A 89 -5.75 -4.45 -1.07
N VAL A 90 -6.33 -5.42 -1.75
CA VAL A 90 -5.67 -6.29 -2.74
C VAL A 90 -6.46 -6.27 -4.04
N PHE A 91 -5.87 -6.83 -5.10
CA PHE A 91 -6.45 -6.77 -6.44
C PHE A 91 -6.73 -8.17 -6.96
N LYS A 92 -7.93 -8.38 -7.52
CA LYS A 92 -8.36 -9.69 -8.03
C LYS A 92 -7.57 -10.15 -9.26
N ARG A 93 -7.11 -9.20 -10.07
CA ARG A 93 -6.43 -9.41 -11.35
C ARG A 93 -5.63 -8.16 -11.72
N ASP A 94 -4.84 -8.29 -12.76
CA ASP A 94 -4.18 -7.17 -13.42
C ASP A 94 -5.20 -6.14 -13.87
N MET A 95 -4.90 -4.86 -13.65
CA MET A 95 -5.80 -3.77 -14.02
C MET A 95 -5.10 -2.43 -14.15
N VAL A 96 -5.67 -1.58 -15.01
CA VAL A 96 -5.33 -0.16 -15.13
C VAL A 96 -6.51 0.63 -14.54
N ILE A 97 -6.22 1.44 -13.54
CA ILE A 97 -7.18 2.29 -12.83
C ILE A 97 -6.92 3.73 -13.26
N THR A 98 -7.84 4.29 -14.03
CA THR A 98 -7.81 5.70 -14.43
C THR A 98 -8.73 6.49 -13.52
N LEU A 99 -8.12 7.21 -12.58
CA LEU A 99 -8.83 8.02 -11.61
C LEU A 99 -9.36 9.30 -12.29
N LYS A 100 -10.66 9.57 -12.17
CA LYS A 100 -11.26 10.80 -12.69
C LYS A 100 -10.88 12.02 -11.86
N GLN A 101 -10.61 11.82 -10.58
CA GLN A 101 -10.27 12.83 -9.59
C GLN A 101 -9.25 12.29 -8.59
N GLU A 102 -8.61 13.16 -7.82
CA GLU A 102 -7.64 12.74 -6.80
C GLU A 102 -8.21 11.64 -5.90
N LEU A 103 -7.40 10.62 -5.64
CA LEU A 103 -7.76 9.54 -4.74
C LEU A 103 -7.39 9.95 -3.31
N ILE A 104 -8.29 10.70 -2.69
CA ILE A 104 -8.24 11.01 -1.25
C ILE A 104 -8.60 9.73 -0.48
N MET A 105 -7.88 9.47 0.61
CA MET A 105 -8.05 8.25 1.37
C MET A 105 -8.10 8.49 2.88
N ASN A 106 -8.73 7.57 3.62
CA ASN A 106 -8.74 7.57 5.07
C ASN A 106 -7.48 6.92 5.66
N SER A 107 -7.27 7.12 6.96
CA SER A 107 -6.20 6.45 7.73
C SER A 107 -6.35 4.92 7.75
N PHE A 108 -5.29 4.21 8.14
CA PHE A 108 -5.26 2.74 8.32
C PHE A 108 -5.56 1.95 7.05
N LYS A 109 -4.89 2.31 5.95
CA LYS A 109 -5.06 1.65 4.65
C LYS A 109 -3.75 1.05 4.18
N THR A 110 -3.84 -0.16 3.64
CA THR A 110 -2.76 -0.73 2.84
C THR A 110 -3.25 -0.97 1.43
N ILE A 111 -2.57 -0.41 0.43
CA ILE A 111 -2.73 -0.78 -0.98
C ILE A 111 -1.59 -1.75 -1.32
N ASP A 112 -1.93 -3.02 -1.55
CA ASP A 112 -0.98 -4.12 -1.77
C ASP A 112 -1.20 -4.77 -3.14
N GLY A 113 -0.45 -4.28 -4.13
CA GLY A 113 -0.49 -4.76 -5.52
C GLY A 113 0.26 -6.08 -5.77
N ARG A 114 0.93 -6.68 -4.76
CA ARG A 114 1.62 -7.97 -4.98
C ARG A 114 0.67 -9.00 -5.56
N GLY A 115 1.13 -9.79 -6.53
CA GLY A 115 0.34 -10.84 -7.18
C GLY A 115 -0.62 -10.35 -8.28
N ALA A 116 -0.63 -9.06 -8.61
CA ALA A 116 -1.32 -8.50 -9.77
C ALA A 116 -0.47 -7.36 -10.36
N ASN A 117 -0.54 -7.17 -11.67
CA ASN A 117 0.03 -5.99 -12.30
C ASN A 117 -0.98 -4.83 -12.27
N VAL A 118 -0.80 -3.90 -11.34
CA VAL A 118 -1.75 -2.81 -11.07
C VAL A 118 -1.13 -1.48 -11.44
N HIS A 119 -1.77 -0.80 -12.37
CA HIS A 119 -1.40 0.55 -12.81
C HIS A 119 -2.45 1.55 -12.35
N ILE A 120 -2.04 2.63 -11.67
CA ILE A 120 -2.86 3.82 -11.42
C ILE A 120 -2.30 4.91 -12.33
N ALA A 121 -2.99 5.18 -13.43
CA ALA A 121 -2.42 5.94 -14.53
C ALA A 121 -3.42 6.67 -15.42
N PHE A 122 -2.90 7.63 -16.19
CA PHE A 122 -3.59 8.40 -17.23
C PHE A 122 -4.71 9.33 -16.75
N GLY A 123 -4.80 9.55 -15.44
CA GLY A 123 -5.77 10.43 -14.80
C GLY A 123 -5.17 11.10 -13.56
N ALA A 124 -5.99 11.36 -12.56
CA ALA A 124 -5.49 11.81 -11.26
C ALA A 124 -4.67 10.72 -10.56
N CYS A 125 -4.02 11.10 -9.45
CA CYS A 125 -3.23 10.20 -8.62
C CYS A 125 -3.67 10.27 -7.15
N ILE A 126 -2.84 9.75 -6.24
CA ILE A 126 -3.18 9.55 -4.83
C ILE A 126 -2.85 10.81 -4.02
N THR A 127 -3.77 11.21 -3.15
CA THR A 127 -3.58 12.32 -2.21
C THR A 127 -3.66 11.80 -0.77
N ILE A 128 -2.56 11.94 -0.03
CA ILE A 128 -2.44 11.58 1.40
C ILE A 128 -2.30 12.88 2.19
N GLN A 129 -3.37 13.32 2.84
CA GLN A 129 -3.39 14.58 3.57
C GLN A 129 -4.11 14.41 4.90
N PHE A 130 -3.53 14.92 5.99
CA PHE A 130 -4.11 14.89 7.34
C PHE A 130 -4.54 13.50 7.85
N ILE A 131 -3.87 12.43 7.38
CA ILE A 131 -4.14 11.03 7.78
C ILE A 131 -2.85 10.33 8.23
N THR A 132 -3.00 9.19 8.88
CA THR A 132 -1.87 8.37 9.38
C THR A 132 -2.03 6.90 8.99
N ASN A 133 -0.97 6.11 9.18
CA ASN A 133 -0.99 4.66 8.97
C ASN A 133 -1.44 4.26 7.56
N VAL A 134 -0.70 4.71 6.56
CA VAL A 134 -0.90 4.33 5.16
C VAL A 134 0.32 3.56 4.65
N ILE A 135 0.09 2.43 3.99
CA ILE A 135 1.12 1.66 3.27
C ILE A 135 0.67 1.54 1.81
N ILE A 136 1.53 1.94 0.87
CA ILE A 136 1.32 1.73 -0.57
C ILE A 136 2.49 0.90 -1.08
N HIS A 137 2.20 -0.28 -1.62
CA HIS A 137 3.23 -1.26 -1.98
C HIS A 137 2.86 -2.06 -3.24
N GLY A 138 3.84 -2.26 -4.12
CA GLY A 138 3.73 -3.15 -5.27
C GLY A 138 2.74 -2.68 -6.35
N VAL A 139 2.56 -1.37 -6.51
CA VAL A 139 1.71 -0.76 -7.55
C VAL A 139 2.53 0.16 -8.45
N HIS A 140 2.12 0.30 -9.72
CA HIS A 140 2.70 1.22 -10.68
C HIS A 140 1.87 2.51 -10.72
N ILE A 141 2.48 3.65 -10.43
CA ILE A 141 1.83 4.97 -10.48
C ILE A 141 2.60 5.83 -11.48
N HIS A 142 1.95 6.25 -12.56
CA HIS A 142 2.58 7.00 -13.64
C HIS A 142 1.55 7.77 -14.46
N ASP A 143 2.01 8.67 -15.34
CA ASP A 143 1.15 9.49 -16.21
C ASP A 143 0.04 10.24 -15.46
N CYS A 144 0.35 10.72 -14.25
CA CYS A 144 -0.54 11.57 -13.45
C CYS A 144 -0.81 12.89 -14.19
N LYS A 145 -2.07 13.27 -14.32
CA LYS A 145 -2.50 14.51 -14.97
C LYS A 145 -3.34 15.35 -14.00
N PRO A 146 -3.25 16.68 -14.06
CA PRO A 146 -4.18 17.55 -13.36
C PRO A 146 -5.62 17.22 -13.77
N THR A 147 -6.49 17.00 -12.80
CA THR A 147 -7.94 16.86 -13.02
C THR A 147 -8.64 18.10 -12.50
N GLY A 148 -9.69 18.55 -13.19
CA GLY A 148 -10.38 19.80 -12.86
C GLY A 148 -11.07 19.73 -11.49
N ASN A 149 -11.49 20.89 -10.99
CA ASN A 149 -12.18 21.00 -9.70
C ASN A 149 -13.42 20.09 -9.65
N ALA A 150 -13.45 19.16 -8.70
CA ALA A 150 -14.61 18.34 -8.43
C ALA A 150 -14.77 18.09 -6.93
N MET A 151 -16.01 17.84 -6.53
CA MET A 151 -16.30 17.30 -5.21
C MET A 151 -15.73 15.88 -5.12
N VAL A 152 -14.87 15.64 -4.15
CA VAL A 152 -14.31 14.34 -3.81
C VAL A 152 -14.67 14.05 -2.36
N ARG A 153 -14.99 12.80 -2.04
CA ARG A 153 -15.38 12.34 -0.71
C ARG A 153 -14.36 11.34 -0.16
#